data_AF-A0A927S4K0-F1
#
_entry.id   AF-A0A927S4K0-F1
#
_cell.length_a   1.000
_cell.length_b   1.000
_cell.length_c   1.000
_cell.angle_alpha   90.00
_cell.angle_beta   90.00
_cell.angle_gamma   90.00
#
_symmetry.space_group_name_H-M   'P 1'
#
loop_
_entity.id
_entity.type
_entity.pdbx_description
1 polymer ?
#
loop_
_entity_poly.entity_id
_entity_poly.type
_entity_poly.pdbx_seq_one_letter_code
_entity_poly.pdbx_strand_id
1 'polypeptide(L)'
;MTYDQAAYCRIMLISGHAEEYDHIIENLLETQNPLSDVVLELSFCTRDRIKTLSVLNDYLSAASESDIDYNGSVFHMTLGFLNRLYAAGTLSIDALTEHMHRIAQASEHWLEDPWATMNNMWDYHLEARCGEFITLPDFTVKIERFLTFGECFDIYSMARPPKEPLLKRLFRRLKHRM
;
A
#
# COMPACT_ATOMS: atom_id res chain seq x y z
N MET A 1 5.26 -19.76 -6.43
CA MET A 1 5.05 -18.52 -5.68
C MET A 1 6.26 -18.29 -4.79
N THR A 2 6.78 -17.07 -4.73
CA THR A 2 7.80 -16.66 -3.74
C THR A 2 7.14 -16.16 -2.46
N TYR A 3 7.89 -16.03 -1.36
CA TYR A 3 7.36 -15.44 -0.14
C TYR A 3 6.96 -13.97 -0.32
N ASP A 4 7.72 -13.19 -1.09
CA ASP A 4 7.33 -11.81 -1.45
C ASP A 4 5.96 -11.77 -2.15
N GLN A 5 5.71 -12.67 -3.10
CA GLN A 5 4.43 -12.75 -3.80
C GLN A 5 3.30 -13.13 -2.84
N ALA A 6 3.55 -14.06 -1.91
CA ALA A 6 2.56 -14.43 -0.90
C ALA A 6 2.26 -13.27 0.07
N ALA A 7 3.30 -12.54 0.51
CA ALA A 7 3.15 -11.36 1.36
C ALA A 7 2.35 -10.26 0.65
N TYR A 8 2.66 -10.00 -0.63
CA TYR A 8 1.91 -9.07 -1.46
C TYR A 8 0.44 -9.49 -1.63
N CYS A 9 0.17 -10.75 -1.96
CA CYS A 9 -1.19 -11.31 -2.02
C CYS A 9 -1.97 -11.11 -0.72
N ARG A 10 -1.33 -11.36 0.43
CA ARG A 10 -1.91 -11.15 1.76
C ARG A 10 -2.28 -9.68 1.97
N ILE A 11 -1.37 -8.76 1.65
CA ILE A 11 -1.61 -7.31 1.75
C ILE A 11 -2.80 -6.91 0.87
N MET A 12 -2.86 -7.35 -0.39
CA MET A 12 -3.97 -7.05 -1.30
C MET A 12 -5.31 -7.56 -0.75
N LEU A 13 -5.35 -8.81 -0.25
CA LEU A 13 -6.56 -9.36 0.35
C LEU A 13 -7.00 -8.64 1.62
N ILE A 14 -6.08 -8.25 2.51
CA ILE A 14 -6.40 -7.53 3.75
C ILE A 14 -6.92 -6.12 3.43
N SER A 15 -6.26 -5.43 2.49
CA SER A 15 -6.59 -4.05 2.09
C SER A 15 -7.82 -3.93 1.19
N GLY A 16 -8.41 -5.05 0.74
CA GLY A 16 -9.68 -5.07 -0.01
C GLY A 16 -9.52 -5.15 -1.53
N HIS A 17 -8.34 -5.52 -2.02
CA HIS A 17 -7.98 -5.65 -3.43
C HIS A 17 -7.99 -7.12 -3.89
N ALA A 18 -9.12 -7.79 -3.72
CA ALA A 18 -9.26 -9.21 -4.08
C ALA A 18 -9.03 -9.49 -5.57
N GLU A 19 -9.44 -8.58 -6.45
CA GLU A 19 -9.25 -8.71 -7.91
C GLU A 19 -7.76 -8.75 -8.30
N GLU A 20 -6.91 -7.97 -7.60
CA GLU A 20 -5.46 -8.00 -7.83
C GLU A 20 -4.86 -9.33 -7.34
N TYR A 21 -5.35 -9.85 -6.22
CA TYR A 21 -4.98 -11.20 -5.78
C TYR A 21 -5.36 -12.26 -6.83
N ASP A 22 -6.58 -12.24 -7.34
CA ASP A 22 -7.05 -13.21 -8.34
C ASP A 22 -6.17 -13.16 -9.60
N HIS A 23 -5.84 -11.95 -10.08
CA HIS A 23 -4.96 -11.75 -11.22
C HIS A 23 -3.56 -12.37 -11.02
N ILE A 24 -2.98 -12.25 -9.82
CA ILE A 24 -1.67 -12.82 -9.49
C ILE A 24 -1.73 -14.35 -9.51
N ILE A 25 -2.78 -14.94 -8.92
CA ILE A 25 -2.95 -16.39 -8.89
C ILE A 25 -3.14 -16.94 -10.31
N GLU A 26 -3.97 -16.32 -11.13
CA GLU A 26 -4.17 -16.70 -12.53
C GLU A 26 -2.85 -16.66 -13.31
N ASN A 27 -2.09 -15.57 -13.20
CA ASN A 27 -0.80 -15.45 -13.85
C ASN A 27 0.21 -16.52 -13.36
N LEU A 28 0.21 -16.87 -12.08
CA LEU A 28 1.07 -17.93 -11.54
C LEU A 28 0.68 -19.32 -12.04
N LEU A 29 -0.62 -19.60 -12.20
CA LEU A 29 -1.10 -20.87 -12.78
C LEU A 29 -0.61 -21.06 -14.22
N GLU A 30 -0.50 -19.97 -14.98
CA GLU A 30 -0.04 -20.00 -16.37
C GLU A 30 1.48 -20.07 -16.50
N THR A 31 2.20 -19.38 -15.61
CA THR A 31 3.65 -19.13 -15.77
C THR A 31 4.54 -20.01 -14.90
N GLN A 32 4.05 -20.54 -13.77
CA GLN A 32 4.88 -21.30 -12.85
C GLN A 32 5.02 -22.76 -13.32
N ASN A 33 6.27 -23.20 -13.53
CA ASN A 33 6.58 -24.59 -13.87
C ASN A 33 7.84 -25.08 -13.13
N PRO A 34 7.76 -26.09 -12.25
CA PRO A 34 6.55 -26.81 -11.84
C PRO A 34 5.63 -25.93 -10.97
N LEU A 35 4.33 -26.16 -11.07
CA LEU A 35 3.34 -25.49 -10.25
C LEU A 35 3.49 -25.93 -8.80
N SER A 36 3.62 -24.97 -7.87
CA SER A 36 3.76 -25.30 -6.44
C SER A 36 2.41 -25.60 -5.80
N ASP A 37 2.39 -26.52 -4.82
CA ASP A 37 1.18 -26.93 -4.10
C ASP A 37 0.42 -25.75 -3.48
N VAL A 38 1.14 -24.73 -2.98
CA VAL A 38 0.51 -23.52 -2.43
C VAL A 38 -0.28 -22.75 -3.49
N VAL A 39 0.20 -22.65 -4.73
CA VAL A 39 -0.52 -21.95 -5.80
C VAL A 39 -1.75 -22.74 -6.22
N LEU A 40 -1.62 -24.07 -6.29
CA LEU A 40 -2.74 -24.97 -6.53
C LEU A 40 -3.81 -24.78 -5.44
N GLU A 41 -3.44 -24.84 -4.18
CA GLU A 41 -4.39 -24.70 -3.07
C GLU A 41 -5.07 -23.32 -3.08
N LEU A 42 -4.31 -22.25 -3.27
CA LEU A 42 -4.84 -20.89 -3.37
C LEU A 42 -5.86 -20.76 -4.53
N SER A 43 -5.61 -21.39 -5.67
CA SER A 43 -6.53 -21.37 -6.81
C SER A 43 -7.90 -21.99 -6.53
N PHE A 44 -7.98 -22.94 -5.59
CA PHE A 44 -9.25 -23.54 -5.17
C PHE A 44 -9.96 -22.77 -4.04
N CYS A 45 -9.28 -21.81 -3.41
CA CYS A 45 -9.78 -21.08 -2.25
C CYS A 45 -10.32 -19.68 -2.57
N THR A 46 -10.25 -19.21 -3.82
CA THR A 46 -10.46 -17.82 -4.24
C THR A 46 -11.79 -17.18 -3.78
N ARG A 47 -12.83 -17.97 -3.50
CA ARG A 47 -14.13 -17.47 -3.00
C ARG A 47 -14.24 -17.41 -1.48
N ASP A 48 -13.31 -18.02 -0.76
CA ASP A 48 -13.26 -18.02 0.70
C ASP A 48 -12.04 -17.22 1.16
N ARG A 49 -12.26 -15.94 1.46
CA ARG A 49 -11.22 -15.02 1.93
C ARG A 49 -10.56 -15.51 3.22
N ILE A 50 -11.31 -16.11 4.13
CA ILE A 50 -10.77 -16.58 5.42
C ILE A 50 -9.82 -17.74 5.18
N LYS A 51 -10.26 -18.72 4.39
CA LYS A 51 -9.42 -19.86 4.02
C LYS A 51 -8.18 -19.42 3.23
N THR A 52 -8.34 -18.51 2.27
CA THR A 52 -7.23 -17.98 1.48
C THR A 52 -6.18 -17.30 2.36
N LEU A 53 -6.60 -16.46 3.30
CA LEU A 53 -5.70 -15.84 4.27
C LEU A 53 -5.02 -16.88 5.17
N SER A 54 -5.72 -17.95 5.56
CA SER A 54 -5.12 -19.06 6.32
C SER A 54 -3.98 -19.71 5.55
N VAL A 55 -4.22 -20.09 4.29
CA VAL A 55 -3.20 -20.74 3.43
C VAL A 55 -1.99 -19.83 3.24
N LEU A 56 -2.21 -18.52 3.00
CA LEU A 56 -1.13 -17.55 2.88
C LEU A 56 -0.34 -17.41 4.18
N ASN A 57 -1.02 -17.32 5.34
CA ASN A 57 -0.36 -17.20 6.63
C ASN A 57 0.43 -18.46 6.98
N ASP A 58 -0.11 -19.64 6.71
CA ASP A 58 0.58 -20.92 6.94
C ASP A 58 1.85 -21.00 6.08
N TYR A 59 1.76 -20.62 4.80
CA TYR A 59 2.91 -20.55 3.91
C TYR A 59 3.96 -19.54 4.39
N LEU A 60 3.54 -18.33 4.79
CA LEU A 60 4.44 -17.28 5.29
C LEU A 60 5.06 -17.62 6.65
N SER A 61 4.40 -18.45 7.47
CA SER A 61 4.93 -18.88 8.78
C SER A 61 6.19 -19.76 8.66
N ALA A 62 6.40 -20.37 7.49
CA ALA A 62 7.60 -21.15 7.18
C ALA A 62 8.80 -20.27 6.77
N ALA A 63 8.58 -18.97 6.52
CA ALA A 63 9.61 -18.01 6.15
C ALA A 63 10.24 -17.39 7.41
N SER A 64 11.54 -17.11 7.33
CA SER A 64 12.17 -16.15 8.24
C SER A 64 11.85 -14.71 7.80
N GLU A 65 11.95 -13.75 8.72
CA GLU A 65 11.71 -12.34 8.42
C GLU A 65 12.63 -11.81 7.30
N SER A 66 13.86 -12.32 7.22
CA SER A 66 14.82 -11.99 6.16
C SER A 66 14.51 -12.60 4.79
N ASP A 67 13.59 -13.56 4.72
CA ASP A 67 13.20 -14.20 3.44
C ASP A 67 12.19 -13.35 2.65
N ILE A 68 11.68 -12.27 3.25
CA ILE A 68 10.67 -11.39 2.65
C ILE A 68 11.23 -9.98 2.55
N ASP A 69 11.40 -9.50 1.32
CA ASP A 69 11.85 -8.14 1.07
C ASP A 69 10.65 -7.17 0.98
N TYR A 70 10.16 -6.76 2.16
CA TYR A 70 9.03 -5.85 2.25
C TYR A 70 9.31 -4.47 1.64
N ASN A 71 10.54 -3.97 1.73
CA ASN A 71 10.88 -2.60 1.32
C ASN A 71 11.36 -2.51 -0.13
N GLY A 72 11.80 -3.62 -0.74
CA GLY A 72 12.09 -3.72 -2.17
C GLY A 72 10.97 -4.46 -2.91
N SER A 73 11.08 -5.77 -3.04
CA SER A 73 10.22 -6.62 -3.88
C SER A 73 8.71 -6.42 -3.64
N VAL A 74 8.24 -6.55 -2.39
CA VAL A 74 6.81 -6.41 -2.05
C VAL A 74 6.30 -5.00 -2.32
N PHE A 75 7.10 -4.00 -1.95
CA PHE A 75 6.78 -2.61 -2.19
C PHE A 75 6.73 -2.29 -3.69
N HIS A 76 7.65 -2.80 -4.50
CA HIS A 76 7.64 -2.59 -5.96
C HIS A 76 6.42 -3.21 -6.64
N MET A 77 5.98 -4.40 -6.22
CA MET A 77 4.72 -4.98 -6.71
C MET A 77 3.52 -4.07 -6.36
N THR A 78 3.49 -3.58 -5.12
CA THR A 78 2.47 -2.66 -4.63
C THR A 78 2.45 -1.35 -5.41
N LEU A 79 3.61 -0.77 -5.66
CA LEU A 79 3.76 0.47 -6.43
C LEU A 79 3.32 0.28 -7.87
N GLY A 80 3.69 -0.86 -8.48
CA GLY A 80 3.25 -1.24 -9.81
C GLY A 80 1.72 -1.30 -9.93
N PHE A 81 1.05 -1.92 -8.97
CA PHE A 81 -0.41 -1.94 -8.90
C PHE A 81 -1.03 -0.55 -8.82
N LEU A 82 -0.58 0.28 -7.86
CA LEU A 82 -1.10 1.63 -7.68
C LEU A 82 -0.86 2.51 -8.91
N ASN A 83 0.31 2.41 -9.52
CA ASN A 83 0.65 3.14 -10.73
C ASN A 83 -0.23 2.73 -11.92
N ARG A 84 -0.53 1.43 -12.09
CA ARG A 84 -1.47 0.97 -13.13
C ARG A 84 -2.84 1.60 -12.95
N LEU A 85 -3.38 1.59 -11.74
CA LEU A 85 -4.71 2.16 -11.46
C LEU A 85 -4.75 3.68 -11.64
N TYR A 86 -3.70 4.39 -11.21
CA TYR A 86 -3.61 5.84 -11.37
C TYR A 86 -3.41 6.24 -12.84
N ALA A 87 -2.49 5.61 -13.56
CA ALA A 87 -2.21 5.90 -14.97
C ALA A 87 -3.40 5.57 -15.89
N ALA A 88 -4.19 4.55 -15.55
CA ALA A 88 -5.44 4.24 -16.25
C ALA A 88 -6.58 5.24 -15.96
N GLY A 89 -6.37 6.22 -15.08
CA GLY A 89 -7.41 7.16 -14.64
C GLY A 89 -8.52 6.51 -13.81
N THR A 90 -8.28 5.30 -13.29
CA THR A 90 -9.28 4.54 -12.50
C THR A 90 -9.39 5.07 -11.07
N LEU A 91 -8.32 5.67 -10.54
CA LEU A 91 -8.31 6.31 -9.22
C LEU A 91 -8.06 7.81 -9.35
N SER A 92 -8.89 8.60 -8.67
CA SER A 92 -8.56 10.00 -8.34
C SER A 92 -7.42 10.04 -7.32
N ILE A 93 -6.75 11.20 -7.17
CA ILE A 93 -5.72 11.39 -6.12
C ILE A 93 -6.32 11.12 -4.72
N ASP A 94 -7.54 11.59 -4.45
CA ASP A 94 -8.24 11.33 -3.18
C ASP A 94 -8.34 9.81 -2.92
N ALA A 95 -8.87 9.05 -3.88
CA ALA A 95 -9.00 7.60 -3.74
C ALA A 95 -7.64 6.90 -3.64
N LEU A 96 -6.66 7.31 -4.46
CA LEU A 96 -5.31 6.76 -4.48
C LEU A 96 -4.65 6.88 -3.10
N THR A 97 -4.72 8.04 -2.48
CA THR A 97 -4.09 8.29 -1.18
C THR A 97 -4.77 7.52 -0.04
N GLU A 98 -6.08 7.29 -0.12
CA GLU A 98 -6.80 6.39 0.79
C GLU A 98 -6.39 4.91 0.59
N HIS A 99 -6.24 4.48 -0.67
CA HIS A 99 -5.74 3.14 -0.97
C HIS A 99 -4.31 2.94 -0.47
N MET A 100 -3.42 3.90 -0.69
CA MET A 100 -2.06 3.87 -0.16
C MET A 100 -2.02 3.72 1.36
N HIS A 101 -2.86 4.47 2.08
CA HIS A 101 -2.97 4.36 3.53
C HIS A 101 -3.41 2.96 3.98
N ARG A 102 -4.48 2.42 3.39
CA ARG A 102 -4.99 1.07 3.75
C ARG A 102 -3.98 -0.04 3.45
N ILE A 103 -3.30 0.05 2.31
CA ILE A 103 -2.29 -0.91 1.90
C ILE A 103 -1.08 -0.87 2.85
N ALA A 104 -0.62 0.33 3.23
CA ALA A 104 0.47 0.46 4.20
C ALA A 104 0.08 -0.09 5.58
N GLN A 105 -1.14 0.17 6.06
CA GLN A 105 -1.63 -0.43 7.30
C GLN A 105 -1.67 -1.96 7.23
N ALA A 106 -2.12 -2.51 6.09
CA ALA A 106 -2.17 -3.95 5.85
C ALA A 106 -0.78 -4.60 5.71
N SER A 107 0.27 -3.84 5.40
CA SER A 107 1.64 -4.37 5.35
C SER A 107 2.21 -4.60 6.75
N GLU A 108 1.68 -3.95 7.79
CA GLU A 108 2.26 -3.96 9.15
C GLU A 108 3.66 -3.31 9.25
N HIS A 109 4.20 -2.77 8.15
CA HIS A 109 5.49 -2.08 8.06
C HIS A 109 5.36 -0.55 7.93
N TRP A 110 4.17 0.01 8.18
CA TRP A 110 3.83 1.44 7.97
C TRP A 110 4.60 2.47 8.80
N LEU A 111 5.53 2.05 9.66
CA LEU A 111 6.39 2.95 10.43
C LEU A 111 7.71 3.28 9.74
N GLU A 112 8.10 2.52 8.72
CA GLU A 112 9.37 2.68 8.02
C GLU A 112 9.14 2.99 6.54
N ASP A 113 10.03 3.79 5.95
CA ASP A 113 9.98 4.02 4.51
C ASP A 113 10.30 2.73 3.76
N PRO A 114 9.61 2.46 2.64
CA PRO A 114 8.72 3.38 1.92
C PRO A 114 7.24 3.35 2.35
N TRP A 115 6.87 2.44 3.25
CA TRP A 115 5.49 2.26 3.72
C TRP A 115 5.00 3.44 4.57
N ALA A 116 5.88 4.08 5.34
CA ALA A 116 5.57 5.29 6.10
C ALA A 116 5.10 6.43 5.20
N THR A 117 5.79 6.67 4.08
CA THR A 117 5.35 7.65 3.07
C THR A 117 3.96 7.29 2.53
N MET A 118 3.68 6.03 2.17
CA MET A 118 2.33 5.61 1.74
C MET A 118 1.27 5.83 2.82
N ASN A 119 1.59 5.48 4.06
CA ASN A 119 0.68 5.60 5.19
C ASN A 119 0.24 7.05 5.43
N ASN A 120 1.16 7.99 5.25
CA ASN A 120 0.93 9.41 5.49
C ASN A 120 0.35 10.15 4.27
N MET A 121 0.25 9.50 3.11
CA MET A 121 -0.12 10.16 1.85
C MET A 121 -1.51 10.82 1.90
N TRP A 122 -2.46 10.22 2.62
CA TRP A 122 -3.78 10.81 2.86
C TRP A 122 -3.69 12.11 3.66
N ASP A 123 -2.92 12.12 4.75
CA ASP A 123 -2.70 13.31 5.57
C ASP A 123 -1.98 14.40 4.76
N TYR A 124 -0.98 14.02 3.96
CA TYR A 124 -0.26 14.96 3.08
C TYR A 124 -1.18 15.61 2.06
N HIS A 125 -2.11 14.85 1.47
CA HIS A 125 -3.11 15.39 0.55
C HIS A 125 -4.06 16.38 1.23
N LEU A 126 -4.53 16.07 2.45
CA LEU A 126 -5.37 16.98 3.23
C LEU A 126 -4.65 18.29 3.55
N GLU A 127 -3.37 18.23 3.93
CA GLU A 127 -2.54 19.41 4.16
C GLU A 127 -2.33 20.20 2.87
N ALA A 128 -2.14 19.52 1.73
CA ALA A 128 -2.01 20.15 0.42
C ALA A 128 -3.27 20.95 0.02
N ARG A 129 -4.45 20.39 0.29
CA ARG A 129 -5.74 21.06 0.06
C ARG A 129 -5.95 22.28 0.95
N CYS A 130 -5.37 22.27 2.15
CA CYS A 130 -5.41 23.41 3.07
C CYS A 130 -4.34 24.47 2.75
N GLY A 131 -3.25 24.09 2.06
CA GLY A 131 -2.17 24.96 1.62
C GLY A 131 -1.19 25.38 2.73
N GLU A 132 -1.10 24.63 3.83
CA GLU A 132 -0.31 25.04 5.01
C GLU A 132 1.17 24.63 4.95
N PHE A 133 1.47 23.40 4.51
CA PHE A 133 2.83 22.85 4.50
C PHE A 133 3.32 22.46 3.10
N ILE A 134 2.40 22.16 2.20
CA ILE A 134 2.64 21.79 0.81
C ILE A 134 1.50 22.35 -0.02
N THR A 135 1.77 22.67 -1.29
CA THR A 135 0.72 23.11 -2.23
C THR A 135 0.19 21.91 -3.00
N LEU A 136 -1.04 21.95 -3.50
CA LEU A 136 -1.58 20.90 -4.36
C LEU A 136 -0.66 20.58 -5.57
N PRO A 137 -0.14 21.57 -6.33
CA PRO A 137 0.80 21.27 -7.42
C PRO A 137 2.07 20.55 -6.96
N ASP A 138 2.67 20.97 -5.84
CA ASP A 138 3.87 20.32 -5.31
C ASP A 138 3.55 18.90 -4.81
N PHE A 139 2.41 18.71 -4.15
CA PHE A 139 1.94 17.38 -3.74
C PHE A 139 1.71 16.45 -4.92
N THR A 140 1.07 16.93 -5.99
CA THR A 140 0.87 16.15 -7.23
C THR A 140 2.19 15.72 -7.85
N VAL A 141 3.19 16.62 -7.91
CA VAL A 141 4.53 16.23 -8.42
C VAL A 141 5.18 15.18 -7.52
N LYS A 142 5.06 15.30 -6.19
CA LYS A 142 5.64 14.33 -5.25
C LYS A 142 4.97 12.97 -5.32
N ILE A 143 3.64 12.90 -5.42
CA ILE A 143 2.94 11.61 -5.55
C ILE A 143 3.29 10.92 -6.88
N GLU A 144 3.43 11.69 -7.97
CA GLU A 144 3.87 11.15 -9.27
C GLU A 144 5.31 10.61 -9.20
N ARG A 145 6.21 11.32 -8.53
CA ARG A 145 7.59 10.84 -8.30
C ARG A 145 7.62 9.62 -7.39
N PHE A 146 6.78 9.58 -6.36
CA PHE A 146 6.64 8.42 -5.49
C PHE A 146 6.15 7.20 -6.29
N LEU A 147 5.08 7.34 -7.07
CA LEU A 147 4.54 6.27 -7.92
C LEU A 147 5.52 5.77 -8.99
N THR A 148 6.31 6.68 -9.56
CA THR A 148 7.21 6.34 -10.68
C THR A 148 8.55 5.80 -10.21
N PHE A 149 9.10 6.36 -9.13
CA PHE A 149 10.49 6.14 -8.71
C PHE A 149 10.63 5.61 -7.28
N GLY A 150 9.53 5.50 -6.51
CA GLY A 150 9.59 5.15 -5.08
C GLY A 150 10.20 6.26 -4.22
N GLU A 151 10.25 7.50 -4.71
CA GLU A 151 10.87 8.61 -3.98
C GLU A 151 10.04 9.01 -2.76
N CYS A 152 10.51 8.58 -1.59
CA CYS A 152 9.89 8.88 -0.30
C CYS A 152 10.00 10.36 0.05
N PHE A 153 8.99 10.87 0.76
CA PHE A 153 9.00 12.23 1.25
C PHE A 153 8.17 12.35 2.52
N ASP A 154 8.63 13.23 3.42
CA ASP A 154 7.86 13.57 4.61
C ASP A 154 7.71 15.09 4.72
N ILE A 155 6.47 15.58 4.63
CA ILE A 155 6.19 17.01 4.72
C ILE A 155 6.37 17.55 6.14
N TYR A 156 6.41 16.67 7.15
CA TYR A 156 6.58 17.07 8.55
C TYR A 156 8.05 17.29 8.93
N SER A 157 8.98 16.53 8.35
CA SER A 157 10.42 16.79 8.46
C SER A 157 10.86 18.05 7.70
N MET A 158 10.14 18.44 6.63
CA MET A 158 10.38 19.69 5.90
C MET A 158 9.79 20.92 6.59
N ALA A 159 8.93 20.74 7.59
CA ALA A 159 8.34 21.84 8.35
C ALA A 159 9.38 22.40 9.33
N ARG A 160 9.77 23.67 9.14
CA ARG A 160 10.11 24.50 10.31
C ARG A 160 8.93 24.40 11.29
N PRO A 161 9.17 24.24 12.61
CA PRO A 161 8.10 23.90 13.54
C PRO A 161 6.97 24.93 13.42
N PRO A 162 5.71 24.50 13.22
CA PRO A 162 4.60 25.44 13.20
C PRO A 162 4.44 26.04 14.60
N LYS A 163 4.12 27.34 14.66
CA LYS A 163 3.85 28.09 15.89
C LYS A 163 2.58 27.64 16.62
N GLU A 164 1.88 26.60 16.17
CA GLU A 164 0.62 26.15 16.76
C GLU A 164 0.73 24.77 17.42
N PRO A 165 0.24 24.64 18.67
CA PRO A 165 0.31 23.39 19.42
C PRO A 165 -0.67 22.34 18.87
N LEU A 166 -0.23 21.07 18.95
CA LEU A 166 -0.92 19.83 18.55
C LEU A 166 -2.43 19.76 18.88
N LEU A 167 -2.87 20.39 19.97
CA LEU A 167 -4.28 20.44 20.39
C LEU A 167 -5.18 21.10 19.33
N LYS A 168 -4.73 22.16 18.66
CA LYS A 168 -5.53 22.82 17.62
C LYS A 168 -5.72 21.94 16.37
N ARG A 169 -4.73 21.11 16.03
CA ARG A 169 -4.81 20.14 14.93
C ARG A 169 -5.88 19.08 15.19
N LEU A 170 -5.97 18.58 16.43
CA LEU A 170 -7.00 17.61 16.84
C LEU A 170 -8.42 18.16 16.73
N PHE A 171 -8.64 19.44 17.10
CA PHE A 171 -9.97 20.05 16.98
C PHE A 171 -10.41 20.26 15.53
N ARG A 172 -9.48 20.51 14.59
CA ARG A 172 -9.80 20.57 13.16
C ARG A 172 -10.21 19.22 12.58
N ARG A 173 -9.55 18.13 13.00
CA ARG A 173 -9.90 16.75 12.61
C ARG A 173 -11.36 16.38 12.98
N LEU A 174 -11.84 16.84 14.13
CA LEU A 174 -13.22 16.60 14.57
C LEU A 174 -14.25 17.43 13.78
N LYS A 175 -13.86 18.60 13.28
CA LYS A 175 -14.77 19.51 12.59
C LYS A 175 -15.07 19.11 11.14
N HIS A 176 -14.18 18.36 10.49
CA HIS A 176 -14.38 17.84 9.13
C HIS A 176 -15.05 16.46 9.07
N ARG A 177 -15.30 15.82 10.23
CA ARG A 177 -16.04 14.55 10.35
C ARG A 177 -17.53 14.74 10.70
N MET A 178 -17.99 15.97 10.88
CA MET A 178 -19.40 16.35 11.01
C MET A 178 -19.88 17.03 9.74
#